data_AF-A0A453KIH1-F1
#
_entry.id   AF-A0A453KIH1-F1
#
_cell.length_a   1.000
_cell.length_b   1.000
_cell.length_c   1.000
_cell.angle_alpha   90.00
_cell.angle_beta   90.00
_cell.angle_gamma   90.00
#
_symmetry.space_group_name_H-M   'P 1'
#
loop_
_entity.id
_entity.type
_entity.pdbx_description
1 polymer ?
#
loop_
_entity_poly.entity_id
_entity_poly.type
_entity_poly.pdbx_seq_one_letter_code
_entity_poly.pdbx_strand_id
1 'polypeptide(L)' 'RVTCRDWFQLTLKEGLTVFRDQEFSSDLGCRTVKRIADVSKLRSYQFPQDAGPMAHPIRPLSY' A
#
# COMPACT_ATOMS: atom_id res chain seq x y z
N ARG A 1 -4.82 -16.47 -12.69
CA ARG A 1 -4.18 -16.14 -11.41
C ARG A 1 -2.73 -15.76 -11.69
N VAL A 2 -2.16 -14.79 -10.96
CA VAL A 2 -0.81 -14.25 -11.18
C VAL A 2 -0.11 -14.18 -9.81
N THR A 3 1.17 -14.50 -9.73
CA THR A 3 1.98 -14.48 -8.50
C THR A 3 3.31 -13.75 -8.71
N CYS A 4 3.96 -13.36 -7.62
CA CYS A 4 5.30 -12.77 -7.64
C CYS A 4 6.34 -13.81 -8.08
N ARG A 5 7.26 -13.41 -8.96
CA ARG A 5 8.40 -14.26 -9.37
C ARG A 5 9.42 -14.40 -8.25
N ASP A 6 9.60 -13.33 -7.47
CA ASP A 6 10.52 -13.20 -6.37
C ASP A 6 9.94 -12.24 -5.32
N TRP A 7 10.57 -12.17 -4.15
CA TRP A 7 10.08 -11.37 -3.02
C TRP A 7 10.26 -9.86 -3.21
N PHE A 8 11.16 -9.40 -4.07
CA PHE A 8 11.27 -7.96 -4.35
C PHE A 8 9.99 -7.44 -5.02
N GLN A 9 9.30 -8.29 -5.77
CA GLN A 9 8.03 -7.98 -6.42
C GLN A 9 6.82 -8.04 -5.48
N LEU A 10 7.00 -8.08 -4.16
CA LEU A 10 5.89 -8.22 -3.21
C LEU A 10 4.77 -7.18 -3.42
N THR A 11 5.13 -5.93 -3.74
CA THR A 11 4.16 -4.86 -4.03
C THR A 11 3.23 -5.17 -5.21
N LEU A 12 3.64 -6.03 -6.16
CA LEU A 12 2.80 -6.44 -7.29
C LEU A 12 1.50 -7.09 -6.81
N LYS A 13 1.59 -7.99 -5.82
CA LYS A 13 0.40 -8.63 -5.25
C LYS A 13 -0.19 -7.80 -4.14
N GLU A 14 0.63 -7.31 -3.22
CA GLU A 14 0.13 -6.65 -2.00
C GLU A 14 -0.43 -5.26 -2.31
N GLY A 15 0.29 -4.43 -3.06
CA GLY A 15 -0.18 -3.09 -3.43
C GLY A 15 -1.46 -3.14 -4.26
N LEU A 16 -1.54 -4.06 -5.21
CA LEU A 16 -2.75 -4.26 -6.02
C LEU A 16 -3.93 -4.80 -5.17
N THR A 17 -3.66 -5.73 -4.25
CA THR A 17 -4.72 -6.29 -3.38
C THR A 17 -5.25 -5.23 -2.41
N VAL A 18 -4.36 -4.42 -1.83
CA VAL A 18 -4.74 -3.27 -1.00
C VAL A 18 -5.60 -2.29 -1.79
N PHE A 19 -5.20 -1.92 -3.01
CA PHE A 19 -6.00 -1.02 -3.85
C PHE A 19 -7.42 -1.57 -4.13
N ARG A 20 -7.51 -2.87 -4.43
CA ARG A 20 -8.81 -3.51 -4.66
C ARG A 20 -9.69 -3.53 -3.42
N ASP A 21 -9.11 -3.72 -2.24
CA ASP A 21 -9.82 -3.64 -0.96
C ASP A 21 -10.29 -2.20 -0.66
N GLN A 22 -9.46 -1.19 -1.00
CA GLN A 22 -9.84 0.21 -0.90
C GLN A 22 -11.05 0.55 -1.78
N GLU A 23 -11.08 0.09 -3.03
CA GLU A 23 -12.22 0.28 -3.93
C GLU A 23 -13.45 -0.47 -3.45
N PHE A 24 -13.32 -1.74 -3.06
CA PHE A 24 -14.43 -2.52 -2.50
C PHE A 24 -15.07 -1.84 -1.28
N SER A 25 -14.25 -1.39 -0.33
CA SER A 25 -14.72 -0.67 0.86
C SER A 25 -15.32 0.70 0.52
N SER A 26 -14.81 1.36 -0.52
CA SER A 26 -15.35 2.65 -0.99
C SER A 26 -16.71 2.50 -1.65
N ASP A 27 -16.93 1.40 -2.36
CA ASP A 27 -18.17 1.10 -3.07
C ASP A 27 -19.28 0.60 -2.12
N LEU A 28 -18.93 -0.19 -1.11
CA LEU A 28 -19.89 -0.64 -0.09
C LEU A 28 -20.20 0.40 0.99
N GLY A 29 -19.26 1.31 1.23
CA GLY A 29 -19.34 2.31 2.29
C GLY A 29 -19.42 3.73 1.74
N CYS A 30 -18.50 4.58 2.20
CA CYS A 30 -18.37 5.96 1.74
C CYS A 30 -16.97 6.21 1.20
N ARG A 31 -16.88 6.47 -0.10
CA ARG A 31 -15.62 6.75 -0.82
C ARG A 31 -14.81 7.88 -0.19
N THR A 32 -15.46 8.98 0.23
CA THR A 32 -14.77 10.12 0.86
C THR A 32 -14.15 9.74 2.19
N VAL A 33 -14.90 9.06 3.07
CA VAL A 33 -14.41 8.64 4.38
C VAL A 33 -13.28 7.62 4.24
N LYS A 34 -13.43 6.64 3.34
CA LYS A 34 -12.39 5.65 3.07
C LYS A 34 -11.09 6.31 2.61
N ARG A 35 -11.19 7.26 1.67
CA ARG A 35 -10.02 8.00 1.16
C ARG A 35 -9.34 8.83 2.24
N ILE A 36 -10.10 9.52 3.10
CA ILE A 36 -9.55 10.30 4.20
C ILE A 36 -8.79 9.39 5.18
N ALA A 37 -9.37 8.24 5.54
CA ALA A 37 -8.74 7.28 6.44
C ALA A 37 -7.42 6.73 5.86
N ASP A 38 -7.40 6.35 4.57
CA ASP A 38 -6.21 5.83 3.91
C ASP A 38 -5.09 6.88 3.82
N VAL A 39 -5.44 8.12 3.48
CA VAL A 39 -4.48 9.24 3.45
C VAL A 39 -3.95 9.54 4.85
N SER A 40 -4.79 9.50 5.87
CA SER A 40 -4.37 9.70 7.26
C SER A 40 -3.37 8.62 7.69
N LYS A 41 -3.63 7.35 7.38
CA LYS A 41 -2.72 6.24 7.65
C LYS A 41 -1.39 6.40 6.93
N LEU A 42 -1.42 6.77 5.65
CA LEU A 42 -0.22 6.99 4.85
C LEU A 42 0.65 8.12 5.42
N ARG A 43 0.04 9.24 5.81
CA ARG A 43 0.77 10.36 6.43
C ARG A 43 1.34 10.03 7.81
N SER A 44 0.62 9.22 8.59
CA SER A 44 1.00 8.92 9.98
C SER A 44 2.03 7.80 10.09
N TYR A 45 2.02 6.83 9.18
CA TYR A 45 2.88 5.65 9.26
C TYR A 45 3.86 5.52 8.09
N GLN A 46 3.41 5.74 6.85
CA GLN A 46 4.27 5.56 5.68
C GLN A 46 5.31 6.68 5.56
N PHE A 47 4.90 7.94 5.72
CA PHE A 47 5.84 9.07 5.58
C PHE A 47 7.00 9.03 6.57
N PRO A 48 6.80 8.70 7.87
CA PRO A 48 7.93 8.50 8.77
C PRO A 48 8.85 7.33 8.37
N GLN A 49 8.31 6.26 7.79
CA GLN A 49 9.13 5.13 7.32
C GLN A 49 9.96 5.51 6.09
N ASP A 50 9.36 6.23 5.13
CA ASP A 50 10.05 6.71 3.93
C ASP A 50 11.10 7.79 4.23
N ALA A 51 10.98 8.50 5.37
CA ALA A 51 11.99 9.45 5.86
C ALA A 51 12.95 8.83 6.89
N GLY A 52 12.78 7.55 7.22
CA GLY A 52 13.54 6.85 8.25
C GLY A 52 14.73 6.06 7.70
N PRO A 53 15.51 5.42 8.57
CA PRO A 53 16.65 4.58 8.16
C PRO A 53 16.23 3.31 7.39
N MET A 54 14.95 2.93 7.46
CA MET A 54 14.36 1.81 6.71
C MET A 54 13.70 2.26 5.40
N ALA A 55 13.95 3.49 4.94
CA ALA A 55 13.40 3.99 3.68
C ALA A 55 13.81 3.10 2.51
N HIS A 56 12.83 2.63 1.74
CA HIS A 56 13.07 1.79 0.57
C HIS A 56 12.03 2.08 -0.53
N PRO A 57 12.36 1.87 -1.81
CA PRO A 57 11.35 1.91 -2.87
C PRO A 57 10.31 0.79 -2.68
N ILE A 58 9.09 0.97 -3.19
CA ILE A 58 8.00 -0.03 -3.11
C ILE A 58 8.39 -1.42 -3.65
N ARG A 59 9.38 -1.47 -4.55
CA ARG A 59 10.10 -2.67 -4.97
C ARG A 59 11.54 -2.57 -4.47
N PRO A 60 11.89 -3.21 -3.33
CA PRO A 60 13.21 -3.05 -2.73
C PRO A 60 14.33 -3.55 -3.64
N LEU A 61 15.53 -3.02 -3.43
CA LEU A 61 16.74 -3.42 -4.15
C LEU A 61 17.56 -4.45 -3.35
N SER A 62 17.38 -4.48 -2.03
CA SER A 62 18.01 -5.38 -1.06
C SER A 62 17.12 -5.50 0.18
N TYR A 63 17.27 -6.59 0.95
CA TYR A 63 16.59 -6.85 2.22
C TYR A 63 17.60 -7.27 3.28
#